data_AF-A0A5C6AD74-F1
#
_entry.id   AF-A0A5C6AD74-F1
#
_cell.length_a   1.000
_cell.length_b   1.000
_cell.length_c   1.000
_cell.angle_alpha   90.00
_cell.angle_beta   90.00
_cell.angle_gamma   90.00
#
_symmetry.space_group_name_H-M   'P 1'
#
loop_
_entity.id
_entity.type
_entity.pdbx_description
1 polymer ?
#
loop_
_entity_poly.entity_id
_entity_poly.type
_entity_poly.pdbx_seq_one_letter_code
_entity_poly.pdbx_strand_id
1 'polypeptide(L)'
;MAVPDPSHFRLRDSVAVEAGEPGRVILWAPGDADGERVRLASVAGAVVESAHGVQSLLVDATPMRLTPPGWLKALRTRLGFDDGAEWRAPTGEAATVAGEKRKGLRFAWSDDADQPLTEGQAVEAWPAARIDRRLGENLFVVSGADTPSSADPDDDTSDPLKQAVATLQNARRQDDAGAELQSLIDHGAALTRSGNAAAGVPQLEKAVTLAAARQDRLRLRDARTNLGAAYLDLRRGDQAVAEFQAVLDDAREAGDRYSEKMMLSQLGTAWSLAMDPAAALRYFEAALRIAESLDDPADQADLWWRAAVCHDELGDRPSATEAGERSIALLRRLGSPVAEVYAQRLPTLTDDAAPVARGPSVLRMAMSAATALTRFAGSGFRRVDAETRAARLALCGACEQHTGVRCRACGCFTAQKTWLPHERCPLGKWPAEKRPAAERR
;
A
#
# COMPACT_ATOMS: atom_id res chain seq x y z
N MET A 1 14.64 -24.86 2.54
CA MET A 1 14.48 -26.18 1.87
C MET A 1 13.84 -25.98 0.50
N ALA A 2 14.01 -26.91 -0.44
CA ALA A 2 13.37 -26.82 -1.75
C ALA A 2 11.84 -26.97 -1.62
N VAL A 3 11.09 -26.24 -2.44
CA VAL A 3 9.63 -26.39 -2.53
C VAL A 3 9.31 -27.80 -3.01
N PRO A 4 8.45 -28.56 -2.30
CA PRO A 4 8.14 -29.93 -2.68
C PRO A 4 7.39 -29.98 -4.01
N ASP A 5 7.62 -31.05 -4.77
CA ASP A 5 6.82 -31.34 -5.96
C ASP A 5 5.36 -31.64 -5.53
N PRO A 6 4.34 -31.12 -6.25
CA PRO A 6 2.94 -31.37 -5.92
C PRO A 6 2.57 -32.86 -5.80
N SER A 7 3.30 -33.76 -6.47
CA SER A 7 3.13 -35.21 -6.38
C SER A 7 3.46 -35.80 -5.00
N HIS A 8 4.15 -35.05 -4.13
CA HIS A 8 4.42 -35.45 -2.75
C HIS A 8 3.17 -35.34 -1.85
N PHE A 9 2.14 -34.64 -2.30
CA PHE A 9 0.90 -34.47 -1.54
C PHE A 9 -0.14 -35.52 -1.94
N ARG A 10 -0.79 -36.11 -0.93
CA ARG A 10 -1.95 -36.98 -1.14
C ARG A 10 -3.21 -36.14 -1.25
N LEU A 11 -3.39 -35.52 -2.42
CA LEU A 11 -4.49 -34.60 -2.69
C LEU A 11 -5.84 -35.32 -2.76
N ARG A 12 -6.92 -34.63 -2.38
CA ARG A 12 -8.29 -35.10 -2.59
C ARG A 12 -8.62 -35.07 -4.09
N ASP A 13 -9.50 -35.96 -4.54
CA ASP A 13 -9.96 -36.02 -5.95
C ASP A 13 -10.53 -34.69 -6.47
N SER A 14 -11.04 -33.84 -5.57
CA SER A 14 -11.60 -32.54 -5.90
C SER A 14 -10.55 -31.43 -6.10
N VAL A 15 -9.26 -31.74 -5.86
CA VAL A 15 -8.12 -30.83 -5.99
C VAL A 15 -7.27 -31.21 -7.19
N ALA A 16 -7.06 -30.27 -8.11
CA ALA A 16 -6.27 -30.48 -9.32
C ALA A 16 -4.94 -29.71 -9.27
N VAL A 17 -3.87 -30.29 -9.81
CA VAL A 17 -2.56 -29.63 -9.95
C VAL A 17 -2.51 -28.87 -11.26
N GLU A 18 -2.10 -27.60 -11.21
CA GLU A 18 -1.77 -26.82 -12.41
C GLU A 18 -0.26 -26.96 -12.70
N ALA A 19 0.08 -27.32 -13.94
CA ALA A 19 1.46 -27.35 -14.37
C ALA A 19 2.06 -25.93 -14.33
N GLY A 20 3.12 -25.75 -13.53
CA GLY A 20 3.79 -24.46 -13.32
C GLY A 20 5.29 -24.56 -13.50
N GLU A 21 5.98 -23.44 -13.27
CA GLU A 21 7.44 -23.39 -13.26
C GLU A 21 8.02 -24.26 -12.12
N PRO A 22 9.21 -24.88 -12.32
CA PRO A 22 9.90 -25.61 -11.26
C PRO A 22 10.06 -24.77 -9.99
N GLY A 23 9.72 -25.33 -8.84
CA GLY A 23 9.76 -24.62 -7.56
C GLY A 23 8.51 -23.82 -7.22
N ARG A 24 7.42 -23.95 -8.00
CA ARG A 24 6.10 -23.45 -7.62
C ARG A 24 5.08 -24.57 -7.45
N VAL A 25 4.22 -24.41 -6.46
CA VAL A 25 3.06 -25.30 -6.25
C VAL A 25 1.80 -24.50 -6.55
N ILE A 26 1.02 -24.98 -7.50
CA ILE A 26 -0.25 -24.37 -7.90
C ILE A 26 -1.35 -25.44 -7.89
N LEU A 27 -2.35 -25.24 -7.05
CA LEU A 27 -3.47 -26.15 -6.84
C LEU A 27 -4.80 -25.45 -7.09
N TRP A 28 -5.77 -26.20 -7.62
CA TRP A 28 -7.15 -25.76 -7.78
C TRP A 28 -8.04 -26.57 -6.86
N ALA A 29 -8.72 -25.89 -5.93
CA ALA A 29 -9.63 -26.51 -4.98
C ALA A 29 -11.09 -26.05 -5.22
N PRO A 30 -12.10 -26.76 -4.70
CA PRO A 30 -13.47 -26.24 -4.66
C PRO A 30 -13.53 -24.91 -3.91
N GLY A 31 -14.31 -23.95 -4.40
CA GLY A 31 -14.59 -22.69 -3.72
C GLY A 31 -15.65 -22.82 -2.62
N ASP A 32 -16.09 -21.69 -2.09
CA ASP A 32 -17.10 -21.64 -1.01
C ASP A 32 -18.54 -21.63 -1.56
N ALA A 33 -18.72 -21.30 -2.84
CA ALA A 33 -20.00 -21.36 -3.55
C ALA A 33 -20.02 -22.47 -4.62
N ASP A 34 -21.21 -23.01 -4.90
CA ASP A 34 -21.39 -24.04 -5.91
C ASP A 34 -20.94 -23.57 -7.30
N GLY A 35 -20.06 -24.35 -7.93
CA GLY A 35 -19.50 -24.05 -9.25
C GLY A 35 -18.27 -23.11 -9.23
N GLU A 36 -17.86 -22.61 -8.07
CA GLU A 36 -16.64 -21.82 -7.93
C GLU A 36 -15.42 -22.69 -7.61
N ARG A 37 -14.26 -22.21 -8.03
CA ARG A 37 -12.95 -22.80 -7.72
C ARG A 37 -12.09 -21.77 -7.02
N VAL A 38 -11.06 -22.22 -6.32
CA VAL A 38 -10.02 -21.35 -5.77
C VAL A 38 -8.69 -21.84 -6.29
N ARG A 39 -7.96 -20.93 -6.93
CA ARG A 39 -6.58 -21.15 -7.38
C ARG A 39 -5.62 -20.76 -6.27
N LEU A 40 -4.88 -21.72 -5.74
CA LEU A 40 -3.93 -21.60 -4.65
C LEU A 40 -2.52 -21.69 -5.23
N ALA A 41 -1.76 -20.61 -5.20
CA ALA A 41 -0.43 -20.55 -5.80
C ALA A 41 0.62 -20.13 -4.77
N SER A 42 1.73 -20.87 -4.66
CA SER A 42 2.86 -20.49 -3.82
C SER A 42 3.40 -19.13 -4.23
N VAL A 43 3.71 -18.25 -3.29
CA VAL A 43 4.26 -16.92 -3.59
C VAL A 43 5.63 -17.07 -4.25
N ALA A 44 5.93 -16.23 -5.24
CA ALA A 44 7.22 -16.28 -5.93
C ALA A 44 8.36 -16.04 -4.93
N GLY A 45 9.36 -16.93 -4.90
CA GLY A 45 10.47 -16.89 -3.94
C GLY A 45 10.11 -17.34 -2.52
N ALA A 46 8.91 -17.88 -2.29
CA ALA A 46 8.56 -18.44 -0.98
C ALA A 46 9.48 -19.61 -0.62
N VAL A 47 9.92 -19.63 0.63
CA VAL A 47 10.79 -20.68 1.18
C VAL A 47 9.95 -21.60 2.07
N VAL A 48 10.26 -22.90 2.04
CA VAL A 48 9.69 -23.85 3.00
C VAL A 48 10.26 -23.61 4.38
N GLU A 49 9.38 -23.36 5.34
CA GLU A 49 9.70 -23.14 6.75
C GLU A 49 9.19 -24.32 7.58
N SER A 50 9.98 -24.73 8.59
CA SER A 50 9.65 -25.86 9.46
C SER A 50 9.50 -25.40 10.90
N ALA A 51 8.41 -25.78 11.57
CA ALA A 51 8.18 -25.53 12.98
C ALA A 51 7.40 -26.71 13.61
N HIS A 52 7.88 -27.23 14.74
CA HIS A 52 7.18 -28.26 15.54
C HIS A 52 6.66 -29.48 14.74
N GLY A 53 7.46 -30.01 13.80
CA GLY A 53 7.04 -31.16 12.98
C GLY A 53 6.19 -30.79 11.75
N VAL A 54 5.98 -29.50 11.49
CA VAL A 54 5.13 -29.01 10.40
C VAL A 54 5.95 -28.15 9.44
N GLN A 55 5.93 -28.49 8.17
CA GLN A 55 6.46 -27.67 7.08
C GLN A 55 5.36 -26.78 6.51
N SER A 56 5.74 -25.58 6.08
CA SER A 56 4.82 -24.64 5.47
C SER A 56 5.42 -23.80 4.36
N LEU A 57 4.55 -23.31 3.48
CA LEU A 57 4.90 -22.48 2.32
C LEU A 57 3.85 -21.39 2.12
N LEU A 58 4.28 -20.15 1.90
CA LEU A 58 3.37 -19.02 1.67
C LEU A 58 2.63 -19.17 0.34
N VAL A 59 1.31 -18.97 0.36
CA VAL A 59 0.43 -19.09 -0.81
C VAL A 59 -0.58 -17.95 -0.89
N ASP A 60 -0.98 -17.63 -2.12
CA ASP A 60 -2.11 -16.77 -2.38
C ASP A 60 -3.31 -17.58 -2.89
N ALA A 61 -4.52 -17.21 -2.47
CA ALA A 61 -5.77 -17.78 -2.96
C ALA A 61 -6.52 -16.79 -3.86
N THR A 62 -6.83 -17.20 -5.08
CA THR A 62 -7.61 -16.40 -6.03
C THR A 62 -8.94 -17.12 -6.31
N PRO A 63 -10.09 -16.52 -5.97
CA PRO A 63 -11.39 -17.06 -6.34
C PRO A 63 -11.56 -17.05 -7.86
N MET A 64 -12.03 -18.17 -8.43
CA MET A 64 -12.17 -18.38 -9.87
C MET A 64 -13.58 -18.91 -10.19
N ARG A 65 -14.18 -18.39 -11.26
CA ARG A 65 -15.43 -18.90 -11.82
C ARG A 65 -15.14 -19.60 -13.14
N LEU A 66 -15.53 -20.88 -13.22
CA LEU A 66 -15.38 -21.66 -14.45
C LEU A 66 -16.51 -21.29 -15.42
N THR A 67 -16.16 -21.07 -16.68
CA THR A 67 -17.12 -20.85 -17.76
C THR A 67 -17.10 -22.08 -18.68
N PRO A 68 -18.24 -22.78 -18.87
CA PRO A 68 -18.29 -23.92 -19.77
C PRO A 68 -18.01 -23.45 -21.22
N PRO A 69 -17.33 -24.27 -22.04
CA PRO A 69 -17.04 -23.88 -23.42
C PRO A 69 -18.33 -23.76 -24.24
N GLY A 70 -18.66 -22.54 -24.69
CA GLY A 70 -19.69 -22.33 -25.70
C GLY A 70 -19.27 -22.91 -27.06
N TRP A 71 -20.20 -23.47 -27.82
CA TRP A 71 -19.91 -24.15 -29.10
C TRP A 71 -19.19 -23.26 -30.14
N LEU A 72 -19.51 -21.96 -30.17
CA LEU A 72 -18.83 -20.95 -30.99
C LEU A 72 -17.37 -20.68 -30.56
N LYS A 73 -17.10 -20.78 -29.26
CA LYS A 73 -15.76 -20.58 -28.69
C LYS A 73 -14.86 -21.79 -28.94
N ALA A 74 -15.41 -23.01 -28.83
CA ALA A 74 -14.70 -24.24 -29.19
C ALA A 74 -14.27 -24.28 -30.67
N LEU A 75 -15.08 -23.70 -31.57
CA LEU A 75 -14.75 -23.58 -32.99
C LEU A 75 -13.63 -22.56 -33.26
N ARG A 76 -13.64 -21.41 -32.57
CA ARG A 76 -12.60 -20.37 -32.69
C ARG A 76 -11.24 -20.85 -32.18
N THR A 77 -11.21 -21.59 -31.06
CA THR A 77 -9.98 -22.21 -30.53
C THR A 77 -9.40 -23.24 -31.50
N ARG A 78 -10.26 -24.03 -32.17
CA ARG A 78 -9.83 -24.97 -33.23
C ARG A 78 -9.25 -24.28 -34.47
N LEU A 79 -9.58 -23.01 -34.67
CA LEU A 79 -9.13 -22.18 -35.78
C LEU A 79 -7.97 -21.23 -35.40
N GLY A 80 -7.42 -21.35 -34.18
CA GLY A 80 -6.20 -20.63 -33.78
C GLY A 80 -6.39 -19.14 -33.45
N PHE A 81 -7.61 -18.69 -33.13
CA PHE A 81 -7.85 -17.32 -32.66
C PHE A 81 -7.58 -17.21 -31.15
N ASP A 82 -6.69 -16.29 -30.76
CA ASP A 82 -6.30 -16.01 -29.37
C ASP A 82 -7.09 -14.80 -28.84
N ASP A 83 -8.05 -15.04 -27.93
CA ASP A 83 -8.99 -14.03 -27.41
C ASP A 83 -8.49 -13.35 -26.10
N GLY A 84 -7.16 -13.27 -25.89
CA GLY A 84 -6.56 -12.62 -24.72
C GLY A 84 -6.61 -13.47 -23.44
N ALA A 85 -5.77 -13.13 -22.46
CA ALA A 85 -5.41 -13.98 -21.31
C ALA A 85 -6.60 -14.34 -20.38
N GLU A 86 -7.38 -15.34 -20.76
CA GLU A 86 -8.27 -16.08 -19.88
C GLU A 86 -7.47 -17.17 -19.16
N TRP A 87 -7.58 -17.24 -17.83
CA TRP A 87 -7.01 -18.34 -17.06
C TRP A 87 -7.67 -19.65 -17.50
N ARG A 88 -6.92 -20.74 -17.49
CA ARG A 88 -7.46 -22.07 -17.78
C ARG A 88 -7.32 -22.96 -16.56
N ALA A 89 -8.41 -23.63 -16.20
CA ALA A 89 -8.36 -24.67 -15.19
C ALA A 89 -7.58 -25.88 -15.74
N PRO A 90 -6.99 -26.74 -14.88
CA PRO A 90 -6.33 -27.97 -15.31
C PRO A 90 -7.21 -28.91 -16.14
N THR A 91 -8.53 -28.80 -15.97
CA THR A 91 -9.56 -29.54 -16.70
C THR A 91 -9.90 -28.94 -18.09
N GLY A 92 -9.32 -27.79 -18.43
CA GLY A 92 -9.38 -27.16 -19.76
C GLY A 92 -10.41 -26.04 -19.92
N GLU A 93 -11.32 -25.87 -18.95
CA GLU A 93 -12.31 -24.79 -18.95
C GLU A 93 -11.65 -23.42 -18.79
N ALA A 94 -12.26 -22.41 -19.42
CA ALA A 94 -11.90 -21.02 -19.19
C ALA A 94 -12.33 -20.61 -17.78
N ALA A 95 -11.50 -19.84 -17.11
CA ALA A 95 -11.70 -19.38 -15.75
C ALA A 95 -11.46 -17.87 -15.67
N THR A 96 -12.34 -17.17 -14.97
CA THR A 96 -12.23 -15.74 -14.69
C THR A 96 -12.14 -15.51 -13.20
N VAL A 97 -11.42 -14.47 -12.77
CA VAL A 97 -11.35 -14.09 -11.35
C VAL A 97 -12.75 -13.70 -10.87
N ALA A 98 -13.18 -14.29 -9.76
CA ALA A 98 -14.55 -14.16 -9.24
C ALA A 98 -14.64 -13.32 -7.95
N GLY A 99 -13.49 -12.85 -7.43
CA GLY A 99 -13.43 -12.08 -6.20
C GLY A 99 -12.01 -11.66 -5.85
N GLU A 100 -11.85 -11.04 -4.69
CA GLU A 100 -10.57 -10.55 -4.23
C GLU A 100 -9.59 -11.68 -3.91
N LYS A 101 -8.33 -11.45 -4.28
CA LYS A 101 -7.22 -12.36 -3.98
C LYS A 101 -6.88 -12.28 -2.49
N ARG A 102 -6.96 -13.41 -1.79
CA ARG A 102 -6.57 -13.54 -0.38
C ARG A 102 -5.08 -13.84 -0.28
N LYS A 103 -4.37 -13.07 0.55
CA LYS A 103 -2.93 -13.19 0.81
C LYS A 103 -2.69 -13.65 2.26
N GLY A 104 -1.45 -14.03 2.57
CA GLY A 104 -1.06 -14.42 3.92
C GLY A 104 -1.55 -15.81 4.34
N LEU A 105 -1.88 -16.66 3.37
CA LEU A 105 -2.23 -18.06 3.59
C LEU A 105 -0.97 -18.91 3.49
N ARG A 106 -0.98 -20.09 4.10
CA ARG A 106 0.12 -21.05 3.97
C ARG A 106 -0.41 -22.44 3.62
N PHE A 107 0.31 -23.14 2.77
CA PHE A 107 0.26 -24.60 2.77
C PHE A 107 0.95 -25.10 4.04
N ALA A 108 0.38 -26.10 4.69
CA ALA A 108 0.94 -26.78 5.85
C ALA A 108 0.86 -28.30 5.66
N TRP A 109 1.98 -28.99 5.87
CA TRP A 109 2.11 -30.44 5.79
C TRP A 109 3.11 -30.95 6.84
N SER A 110 3.07 -32.24 7.14
CA SER A 110 4.01 -32.86 8.10
C SER A 110 5.42 -32.88 7.53
N ASP A 111 6.44 -32.70 8.38
CA ASP A 111 7.83 -32.92 7.98
C ASP A 111 8.19 -34.41 7.83
N ASP A 112 7.39 -35.29 8.43
CA ASP A 112 7.41 -36.74 8.24
C ASP A 112 6.41 -37.15 7.14
N ALA A 113 6.94 -37.72 6.05
CA ALA A 113 6.16 -38.12 4.88
C ALA A 113 5.18 -39.29 5.17
N ASP A 114 5.42 -40.07 6.22
CA ASP A 114 4.61 -41.24 6.57
C ASP A 114 3.54 -40.92 7.63
N GLN A 115 3.59 -39.74 8.25
CA GLN A 115 2.61 -39.28 9.23
C GLN A 115 1.77 -38.12 8.68
N PRO A 116 0.44 -38.28 8.53
CA PRO A 116 -0.42 -37.18 8.09
C PRO A 116 -0.49 -36.10 9.17
N LEU A 117 -0.40 -34.83 8.75
CA LEU A 117 -0.60 -33.69 9.65
C LEU A 117 -2.03 -33.72 10.22
N THR A 118 -2.16 -33.81 11.53
CA THR A 118 -3.46 -33.68 12.21
C THR A 118 -3.80 -32.21 12.47
N GLU A 119 -5.09 -31.89 12.60
CA GLU A 119 -5.51 -30.53 12.95
C GLU A 119 -4.92 -30.07 14.29
N GLY A 120 -4.78 -31.00 15.25
CA GLY A 120 -4.14 -30.74 16.55
C GLY A 120 -2.66 -30.35 16.41
N GLN A 121 -1.89 -31.04 15.58
CA GLN A 121 -0.48 -30.71 15.31
C GLN A 121 -0.33 -29.36 14.60
N ALA A 122 -1.25 -29.01 13.69
CA ALA A 122 -1.24 -27.71 13.03
C ALA A 122 -1.52 -26.56 14.01
N VAL A 123 -2.47 -26.74 14.95
CA VAL A 123 -2.78 -25.76 16.00
C VAL A 123 -1.67 -25.70 17.06
N GLU A 124 -1.02 -26.81 17.37
CA GLU A 124 0.13 -26.86 18.28
C GLU A 124 1.34 -26.10 17.71
N ALA A 125 1.61 -26.26 16.41
CA ALA A 125 2.65 -25.52 15.72
C ALA A 125 2.34 -24.02 15.61
N TRP A 126 1.06 -23.65 15.50
CA TRP A 126 0.59 -22.27 15.41
C TRP A 126 -0.71 -22.04 16.19
N PRO A 127 -0.64 -21.59 17.46
CA PRO A 127 -1.82 -21.42 18.31
C PRO A 127 -2.83 -20.39 17.81
N ALA A 128 -2.40 -19.43 16.98
CA ALA A 128 -3.24 -18.43 16.35
C ALA A 128 -3.75 -18.86 14.95
N ALA A 129 -3.29 -20.00 14.43
CA ALA A 129 -3.67 -20.44 13.11
C ALA A 129 -5.08 -21.00 13.08
N ARG A 130 -5.79 -20.69 11.99
CA ARG A 130 -7.05 -21.31 11.62
C ARG A 130 -6.82 -22.19 10.39
N ILE A 131 -7.33 -23.41 10.45
CA ILE A 131 -7.38 -24.29 9.29
C ILE A 131 -8.51 -23.82 8.39
N ASP A 132 -8.13 -23.21 7.26
CA ASP A 132 -9.07 -22.68 6.28
C ASP A 132 -9.62 -23.80 5.39
N ARG A 133 -8.77 -24.75 4.99
CA ARG A 133 -9.15 -25.83 4.08
C ARG A 133 -8.24 -27.05 4.21
N ARG A 134 -8.81 -28.24 4.05
CA ARG A 134 -8.05 -29.48 3.87
C ARG A 134 -8.00 -29.85 2.38
N LEU A 135 -6.79 -29.85 1.80
CA LEU A 135 -6.57 -30.16 0.38
C LEU A 135 -6.21 -31.62 0.14
N GLY A 136 -5.70 -32.31 1.16
CA GLY A 136 -5.26 -33.69 1.08
C GLY A 136 -5.25 -34.40 2.42
N GLU A 137 -4.77 -35.64 2.45
CA GLU A 137 -4.55 -36.36 3.71
C GLU A 137 -3.51 -35.65 4.59
N ASN A 138 -2.48 -35.10 3.95
CA ASN A 138 -1.30 -34.48 4.56
C ASN A 138 -1.10 -33.00 4.19
N LEU A 139 -2.09 -32.33 3.60
CA LEU A 139 -1.96 -30.93 3.15
C LEU A 139 -3.17 -30.07 3.52
N PHE A 140 -2.89 -28.95 4.19
CA PHE A 140 -3.88 -27.97 4.63
C PHE A 140 -3.52 -26.57 4.12
N VAL A 141 -4.55 -25.73 3.96
CA VAL A 141 -4.42 -24.28 3.88
C VAL A 141 -4.72 -23.73 5.27
N VAL A 142 -3.79 -22.97 5.82
CA VAL A 142 -3.92 -22.31 7.12
C VAL A 142 -3.80 -20.80 6.97
N SER A 143 -4.58 -20.07 7.75
CA SER A 143 -4.48 -18.61 7.93
C SER A 143 -4.02 -18.29 9.35
N GLY A 144 -3.34 -17.16 9.57
CA GLY A 144 -2.82 -16.80 10.91
C GLY A 144 -1.68 -17.71 11.42
N ALA A 145 -1.12 -18.55 10.55
CA ALA A 145 0.07 -19.35 10.80
C ALA A 145 1.33 -18.53 10.52
N ASP A 146 1.54 -17.47 11.29
CA ASP A 146 2.83 -16.79 11.28
C ASP A 146 3.83 -17.73 11.93
N THR A 147 4.82 -18.20 11.17
CA THR A 147 5.97 -18.85 11.78
C THR A 147 6.59 -17.86 12.76
N PRO A 148 6.86 -18.26 14.01
CA PRO A 148 7.83 -17.55 14.79
C PRO A 148 9.11 -17.63 13.96
N SER A 149 9.46 -16.53 13.30
CA SER A 149 10.84 -16.27 12.91
C SER A 149 11.68 -16.64 14.13
N SER A 150 12.81 -17.31 13.92
CA SER A 150 13.84 -17.50 14.95
C SER A 150 14.49 -16.16 15.33
N ALA A 151 13.67 -15.13 15.51
CA ALA A 151 14.00 -13.85 16.04
C ALA A 151 14.18 -14.06 17.54
N ASP A 152 15.42 -13.87 17.96
CA ASP A 152 15.76 -13.41 19.30
C ASP A 152 14.65 -12.45 19.79
N PRO A 153 14.16 -12.53 21.04
CA PRO A 153 13.17 -11.58 21.56
C PRO A 153 13.64 -10.11 21.54
N ASP A 154 14.93 -9.88 21.27
CA ASP A 154 15.56 -8.58 21.03
C ASP A 154 15.78 -8.25 19.53
N ASP A 155 15.42 -9.14 18.60
CA ASP A 155 15.61 -8.97 17.16
C ASP A 155 14.40 -8.25 16.51
N ASP A 156 14.50 -6.93 16.49
CA ASP A 156 13.62 -5.97 15.83
C ASP A 156 13.65 -6.10 14.29
N THR A 157 13.20 -7.24 13.77
CA THR A 157 13.05 -7.55 12.32
C THR A 157 11.70 -7.13 11.75
N SER A 158 10.79 -6.64 12.60
CA SER A 158 9.53 -6.04 12.16
C SER A 158 9.70 -4.64 11.57
N ASP A 159 10.87 -3.99 11.79
CA ASP A 159 11.18 -2.69 11.21
C ASP A 159 11.42 -2.83 9.69
N PRO A 160 10.53 -2.30 8.83
CA PRO A 160 10.68 -2.37 7.38
C PRO A 160 11.98 -1.72 6.90
N LEU A 161 12.54 -0.78 7.67
CA LEU A 161 13.82 -0.15 7.36
C LEU A 161 14.99 -1.11 7.57
N LYS A 162 15.03 -1.83 8.69
CA LYS A 162 16.07 -2.85 8.96
C LYS A 162 16.02 -3.96 7.91
N GLN A 163 14.82 -4.41 7.55
CA GLN A 163 14.65 -5.43 6.52
C GLN A 163 15.14 -4.97 5.15
N ALA A 164 14.82 -3.75 4.74
CA ALA A 164 15.27 -3.19 3.47
C ALA A 164 16.80 -3.04 3.42
N VAL A 165 17.44 -2.64 4.52
CA VAL A 165 18.91 -2.57 4.62
C VAL A 165 19.53 -3.95 4.51
N ALA A 166 19.02 -4.94 5.24
CA ALA A 166 19.54 -6.31 5.23
C ALA A 166 19.44 -6.95 3.83
N THR A 167 18.30 -6.74 3.16
CA THR A 167 18.06 -7.27 1.81
C THR A 167 18.97 -6.60 0.78
N LEU A 168 19.17 -5.28 0.88
CA LEU A 168 20.11 -4.55 0.03
C LEU A 168 21.55 -5.04 0.19
N GLN A 169 22.00 -5.25 1.42
CA GLN A 169 23.34 -5.78 1.69
C GLN A 169 23.51 -7.19 1.13
N ASN A 170 22.47 -8.03 1.25
CA ASN A 170 22.50 -9.38 0.74
C ASN A 170 22.54 -9.41 -0.80
N ALA A 171 21.71 -8.62 -1.47
CA ALA A 171 21.70 -8.49 -2.92
C ALA A 171 23.08 -8.09 -3.46
N ARG A 172 23.75 -7.12 -2.80
CA ARG A 172 25.12 -6.71 -3.15
C ARG A 172 26.16 -7.80 -2.94
N ARG A 173 26.05 -8.59 -1.86
CA ARG A 173 26.96 -9.73 -1.63
C ARG A 173 26.80 -10.82 -2.68
N GLN A 174 25.59 -10.97 -3.22
CA GLN A 174 25.27 -11.96 -4.24
C GLN A 174 25.47 -11.45 -5.68
N ASP A 175 25.86 -10.18 -5.84
CA ASP A 175 25.96 -9.48 -7.13
C ASP A 175 24.66 -9.56 -7.98
N ASP A 176 23.51 -9.63 -7.30
CA ASP A 176 22.20 -9.67 -7.95
C ASP A 176 21.73 -8.23 -8.22
N ALA A 177 22.00 -7.77 -9.44
CA ALA A 177 21.62 -6.42 -9.88
C ALA A 177 20.10 -6.16 -9.89
N GLY A 178 19.27 -7.21 -10.06
CA GLY A 178 17.82 -7.08 -10.04
C GLY A 178 17.30 -6.91 -8.61
N ALA A 179 17.79 -7.75 -7.71
CA ALA A 179 17.50 -7.65 -6.28
C ALA A 179 18.07 -6.36 -5.67
N GLU A 180 19.25 -5.89 -6.11
CA GLU A 180 19.81 -4.61 -5.64
C GLU A 180 18.88 -3.45 -6.03
N LEU A 181 18.41 -3.42 -7.28
CA LEU A 181 17.50 -2.39 -7.76
C LEU A 181 16.20 -2.33 -6.94
N GLN A 182 15.52 -3.47 -6.75
CA GLN A 182 14.33 -3.54 -5.91
C GLN A 182 14.64 -3.09 -4.47
N SER A 183 15.74 -3.56 -3.90
CA SER A 183 16.11 -3.25 -2.52
C SER A 183 16.41 -1.76 -2.31
N LEU A 184 16.97 -1.08 -3.33
CA LEU A 184 17.16 0.37 -3.30
C LEU A 184 15.83 1.13 -3.26
N ILE A 185 14.84 0.67 -4.03
CA ILE A 185 13.49 1.24 -4.02
C ILE A 185 12.86 1.06 -2.63
N ASP A 186 12.88 -0.16 -2.10
CA ASP A 186 12.27 -0.48 -0.81
C ASP A 186 12.92 0.27 0.34
N HIS A 187 14.26 0.37 0.32
CA HIS A 187 15.02 1.12 1.30
C HIS A 187 14.69 2.62 1.25
N GLY A 188 14.65 3.21 0.07
CA GLY A 188 14.28 4.61 -0.12
C GLY A 188 12.84 4.90 0.33
N ALA A 189 11.90 4.02 0.02
CA ALA A 189 10.51 4.13 0.43
C ALA A 189 10.34 3.97 1.95
N ALA A 190 11.05 3.03 2.58
CA ALA A 190 11.05 2.84 4.03
C ALA A 190 11.65 4.05 4.77
N LEU A 191 12.76 4.61 4.27
CA LEU A 191 13.34 5.85 4.78
C LEU A 191 12.35 7.01 4.70
N THR A 192 11.64 7.13 3.58
CA THR A 192 10.62 8.18 3.40
C THR A 192 9.46 8.01 4.39
N ARG A 193 8.88 6.81 4.50
CA ARG A 193 7.77 6.51 5.44
C ARG A 193 8.16 6.72 6.91
N SER A 194 9.40 6.41 7.26
CA SER A 194 9.96 6.66 8.59
C SER A 194 10.34 8.12 8.84
N GLY A 195 10.03 9.04 7.91
CA GLY A 195 10.27 10.48 8.06
C GLY A 195 11.70 10.92 7.80
N ASN A 196 12.52 10.08 7.17
CA ASN A 196 13.87 10.40 6.75
C ASN A 196 13.98 10.44 5.21
N ALA A 197 13.09 11.19 4.57
CA ALA A 197 13.09 11.37 3.12
C ALA A 197 14.44 11.90 2.59
N ALA A 198 15.17 12.68 3.40
CA ALA A 198 16.51 13.17 3.04
C ALA A 198 17.52 12.03 2.80
N ALA A 199 17.48 10.96 3.61
CA ALA A 199 18.29 9.77 3.38
C ALA A 199 17.71 8.85 2.30
N GLY A 200 16.38 8.90 2.07
CA GLY A 200 15.70 8.09 1.06
C GLY A 200 15.97 8.53 -0.37
N VAL A 201 16.02 9.85 -0.62
CA VAL A 201 16.22 10.44 -1.95
C VAL A 201 17.45 9.86 -2.68
N PRO A 202 18.66 9.81 -2.09
CA PRO A 202 19.83 9.23 -2.78
C PRO A 202 19.66 7.75 -3.19
N GLN A 203 18.93 6.96 -2.40
CA GLN A 203 18.66 5.55 -2.74
C GLN A 203 17.73 5.45 -3.95
N LEU A 204 16.70 6.30 -3.98
CA LEU A 204 15.72 6.37 -5.05
C LEU A 204 16.31 6.95 -6.35
N GLU A 205 17.17 7.98 -6.26
CA GLU A 205 17.91 8.52 -7.42
C GLU A 205 18.84 7.46 -8.03
N LYS A 206 19.52 6.67 -7.19
CA LYS A 206 20.31 5.52 -7.66
C LYS A 206 19.42 4.48 -8.34
N ALA A 207 18.25 4.16 -7.75
CA ALA A 207 17.30 3.22 -8.33
C ALA A 207 16.75 3.70 -9.69
N VAL A 208 16.38 4.98 -9.82
CA VAL A 208 15.94 5.58 -11.09
C VAL A 208 17.03 5.44 -12.16
N THR A 209 18.28 5.78 -11.81
CA THR A 209 19.43 5.68 -12.73
C THR A 209 19.65 4.24 -13.20
N LEU A 210 19.62 3.28 -12.27
CA LEU A 210 19.84 1.87 -12.57
C LEU A 210 18.68 1.27 -13.37
N ALA A 211 17.43 1.57 -13.01
CA ALA A 211 16.26 1.12 -13.77
C ALA A 211 16.26 1.66 -15.20
N ALA A 212 16.61 2.93 -15.39
CA ALA A 212 16.73 3.55 -16.71
C ALA A 212 17.84 2.89 -17.55
N ALA A 213 19.02 2.67 -16.97
CA ALA A 213 20.13 1.99 -17.66
C ALA A 213 19.78 0.56 -18.09
N ARG A 214 18.90 -0.11 -17.34
CA ARG A 214 18.41 -1.47 -17.62
C ARG A 214 17.16 -1.49 -18.51
N GLN A 215 16.62 -0.32 -18.87
CA GLN A 215 15.35 -0.19 -19.58
C GLN A 215 14.19 -0.91 -18.87
N ASP A 216 14.26 -1.03 -17.55
CA ASP A 216 13.22 -1.66 -16.71
C ASP A 216 12.12 -0.63 -16.41
N ARG A 217 11.12 -0.56 -17.28
CA ARG A 217 10.01 0.41 -17.18
C ARG A 217 9.24 0.26 -15.85
N LEU A 218 9.01 -0.97 -15.38
CA LEU A 218 8.27 -1.21 -14.14
C LEU A 218 9.01 -0.62 -12.94
N ARG A 219 10.30 -0.96 -12.80
CA ARG A 219 11.14 -0.44 -11.70
C ARG A 219 11.36 1.06 -11.80
N LEU A 220 11.46 1.59 -13.02
CA LEU A 220 11.61 3.02 -13.24
C LEU A 220 10.37 3.78 -12.73
N ARG A 221 9.16 3.32 -13.04
CA ARG A 221 7.92 3.93 -12.56
C ARG A 221 7.81 3.90 -11.04
N ASP A 222 8.14 2.77 -10.42
CA ASP A 222 8.09 2.60 -8.96
C ASP A 222 9.13 3.49 -8.26
N ALA A 223 10.37 3.51 -8.75
CA ALA A 223 11.42 4.37 -8.23
C ALA A 223 11.07 5.87 -8.34
N ARG A 224 10.54 6.31 -9.50
CA ARG A 224 10.11 7.71 -9.72
C ARG A 224 8.92 8.09 -8.85
N THR A 225 7.94 7.20 -8.70
CA THR A 225 6.77 7.44 -7.83
C THR A 225 7.22 7.66 -6.37
N ASN A 226 8.08 6.78 -5.87
CA ASN A 226 8.63 6.92 -4.52
C ASN A 226 9.54 8.15 -4.38
N LEU A 227 10.32 8.48 -5.41
CA LEU A 227 11.16 9.68 -5.43
C LEU A 227 10.33 10.96 -5.38
N GLY A 228 9.25 11.02 -6.16
CA GLY A 228 8.29 12.14 -6.12
C GLY A 228 7.67 12.30 -4.74
N ALA A 229 7.27 11.20 -4.09
CA ALA A 229 6.76 11.23 -2.71
C ALA A 229 7.81 11.74 -1.72
N ALA A 230 9.06 11.29 -1.83
CA ALA A 230 10.17 11.76 -1.01
C ALA A 230 10.44 13.25 -1.22
N TYR A 231 10.35 13.76 -2.45
CA TYR A 231 10.47 15.18 -2.74
C TYR A 231 9.32 16.00 -2.19
N LEU A 232 8.07 15.51 -2.21
CA LEU A 232 6.96 16.17 -1.51
C LEU A 232 7.23 16.27 -0.01
N ASP A 233 7.74 15.20 0.60
CA ASP A 233 8.09 15.17 2.01
C ASP A 233 9.19 16.19 2.35
N LEU A 234 10.11 16.44 1.42
CA LEU A 234 11.18 17.43 1.52
C LEU A 234 10.79 18.83 1.03
N ARG A 235 9.52 19.08 0.67
CA ARG A 235 9.03 20.37 0.14
C ARG A 235 9.68 20.79 -1.18
N ARG A 236 10.21 19.83 -1.93
CA ARG A 236 10.79 20.01 -3.27
C ARG A 236 9.71 19.79 -4.33
N GLY A 237 8.71 20.67 -4.34
CA GLY A 237 7.50 20.55 -5.17
C GLY A 237 7.80 20.38 -6.66
N ASP A 238 8.67 21.21 -7.22
CA ASP A 238 9.01 21.18 -8.65
C ASP A 238 9.63 19.84 -9.06
N GLN A 239 10.50 19.29 -8.21
CA GLN A 239 11.12 17.98 -8.45
C GLN A 239 10.07 16.86 -8.34
N ALA A 240 9.17 16.93 -7.35
CA ALA A 240 8.08 15.96 -7.24
C ALA A 240 7.16 15.97 -8.46
N VAL A 241 6.80 17.17 -8.95
CA VAL A 241 5.98 17.34 -10.16
C VAL A 241 6.68 16.73 -11.37
N ALA A 242 7.97 16.96 -11.54
CA ALA A 242 8.74 16.36 -12.64
C ALA A 242 8.71 14.83 -12.61
N GLU A 243 8.91 14.23 -11.43
CA GLU A 243 8.88 12.77 -11.28
C GLU A 243 7.49 12.17 -11.53
N PHE A 244 6.43 12.77 -10.97
CA PHE A 244 5.06 12.29 -11.20
C PHE A 244 4.60 12.50 -12.64
N GLN A 245 5.00 13.60 -13.29
CA GLN A 245 4.66 13.86 -14.69
C GLN A 245 5.31 12.80 -15.61
N ALA A 246 6.56 12.43 -15.35
CA ALA A 246 7.22 11.36 -16.12
C ALA A 246 6.47 10.01 -16.01
N VAL A 247 5.98 9.66 -14.82
CA VAL A 247 5.18 8.42 -14.63
C VAL A 247 3.78 8.55 -15.24
N LEU A 248 3.17 9.74 -15.18
CA LEU A 248 1.88 10.02 -15.81
C LEU A 248 1.94 9.88 -17.34
N ASP A 249 3.00 10.39 -17.97
CA ASP A 249 3.18 10.30 -19.42
C ASP A 249 3.37 8.84 -19.86
N ASP A 250 4.16 8.06 -19.12
CA ASP A 250 4.30 6.62 -19.34
C ASP A 250 2.97 5.87 -19.16
N ALA A 251 2.20 6.19 -18.11
CA ALA A 251 0.91 5.57 -17.87
C ALA A 251 -0.09 5.85 -19.01
N ARG A 252 -0.09 7.07 -19.56
CA ARG A 252 -0.93 7.44 -20.70
C ARG A 252 -0.52 6.73 -21.99
N GLU A 253 0.78 6.66 -22.25
CA GLU A 253 1.31 5.91 -23.41
C GLU A 253 0.93 4.42 -23.33
N ALA A 254 1.02 3.85 -22.13
CA ALA A 254 0.68 2.45 -21.88
C ALA A 254 -0.83 2.17 -21.79
N GLY A 255 -1.69 3.20 -21.76
CA GLY A 255 -3.12 3.05 -21.50
C GLY A 255 -3.45 2.56 -20.08
N ASP A 256 -2.51 2.68 -19.13
CA ASP A 256 -2.70 2.29 -17.73
C ASP A 256 -3.49 3.37 -16.98
N ARG A 257 -4.81 3.21 -17.02
CA ARG A 257 -5.77 4.11 -16.37
C ARG A 257 -5.62 4.16 -14.86
N TYR A 258 -5.22 3.07 -14.21
CA TYR A 258 -5.05 3.05 -12.76
C TYR A 258 -3.87 3.94 -12.35
N SER A 259 -2.71 3.76 -12.99
CA SER A 259 -1.54 4.59 -12.72
C SER A 259 -1.73 6.03 -13.16
N GLU A 260 -2.47 6.29 -14.25
CA GLU A 260 -2.85 7.64 -14.67
C GLU A 260 -3.62 8.36 -13.55
N LYS A 261 -4.69 7.72 -13.01
CA LYS A 261 -5.46 8.23 -11.87
C LYS A 261 -4.57 8.53 -10.68
N MET A 262 -3.71 7.58 -10.28
CA MET A 262 -2.83 7.76 -9.13
C MET A 262 -1.90 8.97 -9.31
N MET A 263 -1.24 9.10 -10.47
CA MET A 263 -0.30 10.20 -10.70
C MET A 263 -1.00 11.56 -10.79
N LEU A 264 -2.21 11.61 -11.35
CA LEU A 264 -3.03 12.82 -11.30
C LEU A 264 -3.38 13.22 -9.86
N SER A 265 -3.73 12.27 -8.99
CA SER A 265 -3.95 12.55 -7.56
C SER A 265 -2.69 13.04 -6.83
N GLN A 266 -1.53 12.45 -7.14
CA GLN A 266 -0.24 12.88 -6.59
C GLN A 266 0.16 14.29 -7.06
N LEU A 267 -0.08 14.63 -8.33
CA LEU A 267 0.10 15.99 -8.85
C LEU A 267 -0.85 16.98 -8.20
N GLY A 268 -2.13 16.65 -8.04
CA GLY A 268 -3.09 17.49 -7.31
C GLY A 268 -2.63 17.76 -5.87
N THR A 269 -2.11 16.73 -5.21
CA THR A 269 -1.48 16.85 -3.89
C THR A 269 -0.29 17.82 -3.94
N ALA A 270 0.62 17.67 -4.90
CA ALA A 270 1.78 18.55 -5.06
C ALA A 270 1.38 20.03 -5.23
N TRP A 271 0.39 20.32 -6.07
CA TRP A 271 -0.11 21.68 -6.29
C TRP A 271 -0.85 22.25 -5.09
N SER A 272 -1.60 21.42 -4.36
CA SER A 272 -2.21 21.84 -3.09
C SER A 272 -1.13 22.21 -2.06
N LEU A 273 -0.02 21.47 -2.01
CA LEU A 273 1.13 21.79 -1.17
C LEU A 273 1.88 23.05 -1.61
N ALA A 274 1.80 23.41 -2.89
CA ALA A 274 2.32 24.66 -3.45
C ALA A 274 1.40 25.86 -3.21
N MET A 275 0.27 25.69 -2.51
CA MET A 275 -0.75 26.72 -2.28
C MET A 275 -1.42 27.21 -3.58
N ASP A 276 -1.51 26.34 -4.59
CA ASP A 276 -2.27 26.58 -5.81
C ASP A 276 -3.50 25.66 -5.86
N PRO A 277 -4.61 26.04 -5.20
CA PRO A 277 -5.82 25.21 -5.16
C PRO A 277 -6.50 25.08 -6.53
N ALA A 278 -6.30 26.04 -7.44
CA ALA A 278 -6.87 25.96 -8.79
C ALA A 278 -6.17 24.89 -9.64
N ALA A 279 -4.83 24.86 -9.61
CA ALA A 279 -4.07 23.80 -10.26
C ALA A 279 -4.39 22.43 -9.63
N ALA A 280 -4.43 22.36 -8.29
CA ALA A 280 -4.76 21.12 -7.57
C ALA A 280 -6.13 20.56 -7.98
N LEU A 281 -7.16 21.41 -8.00
CA LEU A 281 -8.52 21.04 -8.37
C LEU A 281 -8.58 20.41 -9.77
N ARG A 282 -7.93 21.02 -10.77
CA ARG A 282 -7.87 20.48 -12.13
C ARG A 282 -7.34 19.04 -12.18
N TYR A 283 -6.31 18.74 -11.39
CA TYR A 283 -5.71 17.40 -11.33
C TYR A 283 -6.62 16.42 -10.58
N PHE A 284 -7.24 16.83 -9.47
CA PHE A 284 -8.18 15.98 -8.73
C PHE A 284 -9.42 15.66 -9.55
N GLU A 285 -10.00 16.62 -10.27
CA GLU A 285 -11.13 16.39 -11.18
C GLU A 285 -10.75 15.45 -12.33
N ALA A 286 -9.53 15.58 -12.85
CA ALA A 286 -9.03 14.66 -13.87
C ALA A 286 -8.90 13.24 -13.32
N ALA A 287 -8.33 13.05 -12.12
CA ALA A 287 -8.26 11.75 -11.46
C ALA A 287 -9.66 11.18 -11.17
N LEU A 288 -10.61 12.04 -10.77
CA LEU A 288 -11.97 11.65 -10.40
C LEU A 288 -12.71 11.05 -11.60
N ARG A 289 -12.63 11.67 -12.78
CA ARG A 289 -13.19 11.11 -14.02
C ARG A 289 -12.65 9.71 -14.33
N ILE A 290 -11.39 9.45 -14.00
CA ILE A 290 -10.81 8.11 -14.18
C ILE A 290 -11.33 7.15 -13.10
N ALA A 291 -11.39 7.58 -11.84
CA ALA A 291 -11.92 6.78 -10.74
C ALA A 291 -13.38 6.37 -10.97
N GLU A 292 -14.19 7.25 -11.56
CA GLU A 292 -15.56 6.94 -12.03
C GLU A 292 -15.56 5.89 -13.14
N SER A 293 -14.67 6.01 -14.13
CA SER A 293 -14.56 5.02 -15.22
C SER A 293 -14.05 3.64 -14.77
N LEU A 294 -13.35 3.60 -13.62
CA LEU A 294 -12.82 2.37 -13.02
C LEU A 294 -13.77 1.76 -11.97
N ASP A 295 -14.90 2.40 -11.70
CA ASP A 295 -15.82 2.04 -10.61
C ASP A 295 -15.10 1.86 -9.25
N ASP A 296 -14.23 2.82 -8.92
CA ASP A 296 -13.45 2.85 -7.68
C ASP A 296 -14.06 3.85 -6.67
N PRO A 297 -15.09 3.45 -5.89
CA PRO A 297 -15.81 4.36 -5.00
C PRO A 297 -14.95 4.88 -3.84
N ALA A 298 -13.89 4.16 -3.46
CA ALA A 298 -12.99 4.58 -2.39
C ALA A 298 -12.14 5.78 -2.85
N ASP A 299 -11.53 5.69 -4.04
CA ASP A 299 -10.76 6.79 -4.60
C ASP A 299 -11.67 7.96 -5.02
N GLN A 300 -12.87 7.69 -5.54
CA GLN A 300 -13.85 8.75 -5.80
C GLN A 300 -14.15 9.55 -4.52
N ALA A 301 -14.37 8.87 -3.39
CA ALA A 301 -14.64 9.55 -2.13
C ALA A 301 -13.48 10.43 -1.66
N ASP A 302 -12.23 9.94 -1.72
CA ASP A 302 -11.04 10.73 -1.35
C ASP A 302 -10.87 11.95 -2.28
N LEU A 303 -11.02 11.75 -3.59
CA LEU A 303 -10.90 12.82 -4.59
C LEU A 303 -11.99 13.88 -4.45
N TRP A 304 -13.24 13.49 -4.18
CA TRP A 304 -14.31 14.43 -3.88
C TRP A 304 -14.01 15.28 -2.64
N TRP A 305 -13.44 14.68 -1.59
CA TRP A 305 -13.05 15.44 -0.40
C TRP A 305 -11.92 16.44 -0.70
N ARG A 306 -10.92 16.02 -1.48
CA ARG A 306 -9.82 16.91 -1.90
C ARG A 306 -10.32 18.06 -2.77
N ALA A 307 -11.25 17.79 -3.68
CA ALA A 307 -11.92 18.83 -4.47
C ALA A 307 -12.70 19.80 -3.58
N ALA A 308 -13.45 19.30 -2.59
CA ALA A 308 -14.18 20.14 -1.64
C ALA A 308 -13.26 21.13 -0.91
N VAL A 309 -12.10 20.65 -0.46
CA VAL A 309 -11.08 21.49 0.16
C VAL A 309 -10.54 22.55 -0.81
N CYS A 310 -10.30 22.21 -2.07
CA CYS A 310 -9.84 23.16 -3.08
C CYS A 310 -10.90 24.22 -3.40
N HIS A 311 -12.17 23.84 -3.57
CA HIS A 311 -13.27 24.77 -3.79
C HIS A 311 -13.39 25.79 -2.65
N ASP A 312 -13.32 25.34 -1.40
CA ASP A 312 -13.34 26.24 -0.25
C ASP A 312 -12.11 27.18 -0.23
N GLU A 313 -10.92 26.68 -0.56
CA GLU A 313 -9.72 27.53 -0.67
C GLU A 313 -9.81 28.57 -1.81
N LEU A 314 -10.62 28.30 -2.83
CA LEU A 314 -10.98 29.23 -3.90
C LEU A 314 -12.14 30.16 -3.51
N GLY A 315 -12.79 29.94 -2.37
CA GLY A 315 -13.97 30.69 -1.92
C GLY A 315 -15.29 30.22 -2.53
N ASP A 316 -15.28 29.12 -3.27
CA ASP A 316 -16.46 28.52 -3.92
C ASP A 316 -17.16 27.54 -2.95
N ARG A 317 -17.83 28.11 -1.95
CA ARG A 317 -18.51 27.32 -0.90
C ARG A 317 -19.59 26.39 -1.42
N PRO A 318 -20.46 26.76 -2.39
CA PRO A 318 -21.47 25.84 -2.92
C PRO A 318 -20.86 24.55 -3.46
N SER A 319 -19.82 24.65 -4.29
CA SER A 319 -19.14 23.45 -4.81
C SER A 319 -18.33 22.71 -3.75
N ALA A 320 -17.80 23.41 -2.74
CA ALA A 320 -17.17 22.77 -1.59
C ALA A 320 -18.16 21.89 -0.80
N THR A 321 -19.35 22.40 -0.50
CA THR A 321 -20.42 21.65 0.16
C THR A 321 -20.81 20.43 -0.65
N GLU A 322 -21.11 20.62 -1.94
CA GLU A 322 -21.56 19.55 -2.83
C GLU A 322 -20.53 18.42 -2.95
N ALA A 323 -19.26 18.77 -3.18
CA ALA A 323 -18.18 17.80 -3.25
C ALA A 323 -17.97 17.06 -1.91
N GLY A 324 -18.06 17.78 -0.79
CA GLY A 324 -17.95 17.19 0.55
C GLY A 324 -19.07 16.20 0.86
N GLU A 325 -20.32 16.55 0.54
CA GLU A 325 -21.48 15.69 0.71
C GLU A 325 -21.38 14.42 -0.14
N ARG A 326 -20.91 14.53 -1.40
CA ARG A 326 -20.66 13.37 -2.27
C ARG A 326 -19.64 12.41 -1.66
N SER A 327 -18.51 12.95 -1.16
CA SER A 327 -17.49 12.15 -0.48
C SER A 327 -18.06 11.41 0.73
N ILE A 328 -18.76 12.13 1.62
CA ILE A 328 -19.35 11.54 2.84
C ILE A 328 -20.38 10.46 2.47
N ALA A 329 -21.24 10.72 1.49
CA ALA A 329 -22.25 9.75 1.06
C ALA A 329 -21.61 8.44 0.55
N LEU A 330 -20.54 8.53 -0.24
CA LEU A 330 -19.78 7.36 -0.70
C LEU A 330 -19.11 6.64 0.48
N LEU A 331 -18.44 7.37 1.38
CA LEU A 331 -17.79 6.76 2.55
C LEU A 331 -18.80 6.05 3.47
N ARG A 332 -20.01 6.60 3.66
CA ARG A 332 -21.08 5.95 4.41
C ARG A 332 -21.53 4.65 3.75
N ARG A 333 -21.68 4.62 2.42
CA ARG A 333 -22.00 3.40 1.67
C ARG A 333 -20.92 2.33 1.81
N LEU A 334 -19.66 2.75 1.90
CA LEU A 334 -18.50 1.88 2.11
C LEU A 334 -18.31 1.46 3.59
N GLY A 335 -19.14 1.94 4.52
CA GLY A 335 -18.98 1.68 5.95
C GLY A 335 -17.71 2.28 6.55
N SER A 336 -17.10 3.27 5.88
CA SER A 336 -15.84 3.87 6.33
C SER A 336 -16.08 4.81 7.52
N PRO A 337 -15.36 4.63 8.64
CA PRO A 337 -15.49 5.52 9.80
C PRO A 337 -15.03 6.96 9.51
N VAL A 338 -14.30 7.17 8.40
CA VAL A 338 -13.89 8.51 7.92
C VAL A 338 -15.09 9.37 7.54
N ALA A 339 -16.22 8.76 7.15
CA ALA A 339 -17.43 9.48 6.80
C ALA A 339 -17.87 10.47 7.88
N GLU A 340 -17.86 10.04 9.14
CA GLU A 340 -18.33 10.87 10.24
C GLU A 340 -17.30 11.94 10.65
N VAL A 341 -16.01 11.66 10.44
CA VAL A 341 -14.96 12.69 10.57
C VAL A 341 -15.19 13.80 9.55
N TYR A 342 -15.48 13.45 8.30
CA TYR A 342 -15.74 14.42 7.24
C TYR A 342 -17.07 15.14 7.44
N ALA A 343 -18.11 14.46 7.91
CA ALA A 343 -19.41 15.07 8.23
C ALA A 343 -19.31 16.12 9.35
N GLN A 344 -18.53 15.84 10.40
CA GLN A 344 -18.27 16.82 11.46
C GLN A 344 -17.46 18.02 10.96
N ARG A 345 -16.62 17.81 9.94
CA ARG A 345 -15.70 18.82 9.44
C ARG A 345 -16.31 19.70 8.35
N LEU A 346 -17.19 19.17 7.50
CA LEU A 346 -17.77 19.89 6.37
C LEU A 346 -18.32 21.28 6.74
N PRO A 347 -19.09 21.46 7.85
CA PRO A 347 -19.59 22.78 8.24
C PRO A 347 -18.48 23.82 8.45
N THR A 348 -17.29 23.41 8.89
CA THR A 348 -16.16 24.33 9.11
C THR A 348 -15.44 24.73 7.81
N LEU A 349 -15.63 23.94 6.73
CA LEU A 349 -15.21 24.31 5.38
C LEU A 349 -16.22 25.27 4.73
N THR A 350 -17.50 25.16 5.07
CA THR A 350 -18.58 25.82 4.33
C THR A 350 -19.25 26.96 5.11
N ASP A 351 -18.71 27.33 6.29
CA ASP A 351 -19.27 28.38 7.13
C ASP A 351 -19.14 29.77 6.47
N ASP A 352 -20.28 30.40 6.22
CA ASP A 352 -20.40 31.73 5.62
C ASP A 352 -19.95 32.86 6.55
N ALA A 353 -20.03 32.65 7.88
CA ALA A 353 -19.61 33.62 8.89
C ALA A 353 -18.11 33.53 9.22
N ALA A 354 -17.47 32.40 8.89
CA ALA A 354 -16.03 32.24 9.05
C ALA A 354 -15.31 33.02 7.93
N PRO A 355 -14.36 33.93 8.26
CA PRO A 355 -13.50 34.49 7.23
C PRO A 355 -12.82 33.34 6.51
N VAL A 356 -12.81 33.36 5.16
CA VAL A 356 -12.05 32.38 4.35
C VAL A 356 -10.70 32.24 5.02
N ALA A 357 -10.46 31.09 5.63
CA ALA A 357 -9.32 30.92 6.52
C ALA A 357 -8.06 30.90 5.66
N ARG A 358 -7.59 32.08 5.28
CA ARG A 358 -6.30 32.28 4.63
C ARG A 358 -5.30 31.76 5.64
N GLY A 359 -4.81 30.54 5.39
CA GLY A 359 -3.71 29.97 6.14
C GLY A 359 -2.56 30.97 6.22
N PRO A 360 -1.58 30.76 7.11
CA PRO A 360 -0.49 31.70 7.27
C PRO A 360 0.19 31.98 5.93
N SER A 361 0.60 33.24 5.73
CA SER A 361 1.30 33.64 4.51
C SER A 361 2.55 32.78 4.28
N VAL A 362 2.97 32.65 3.02
CA VAL A 362 4.19 31.91 2.66
C VAL A 362 5.39 32.37 3.48
N LEU A 363 5.53 33.68 3.71
CA LEU A 363 6.57 34.25 4.57
C LEU A 363 6.46 33.74 6.02
N ARG A 364 5.26 33.75 6.61
CA ARG A 364 5.05 33.24 7.97
C ARG A 364 5.31 31.73 8.07
N MET A 365 4.92 30.97 7.05
CA MET A 365 5.25 29.54 6.98
C MET A 365 6.76 29.32 6.90
N ALA A 366 7.49 30.10 6.09
CA ALA A 366 8.94 30.02 5.98
C ALA A 366 9.64 30.33 7.31
N MET A 367 9.22 31.39 8.01
CA MET A 367 9.74 31.72 9.35
C MET A 367 9.47 30.61 10.37
N SER A 368 8.26 30.04 10.36
CA SER A 368 7.91 28.92 11.23
C SER A 368 8.75 27.69 10.94
N ALA A 369 8.99 27.38 9.66
CA ALA A 369 9.81 26.25 9.25
C ALA A 369 11.28 26.46 9.65
N ALA A 370 11.84 27.65 9.46
CA ALA A 370 13.20 27.99 9.89
C ALA A 370 13.36 27.82 11.41
N THR A 371 12.40 28.32 12.19
CA THR A 371 12.40 28.16 13.66
C THR A 371 12.34 26.68 14.07
N ALA A 372 11.48 25.90 13.41
CA ALA A 372 11.35 24.47 13.66
C ALA A 372 12.66 23.72 13.34
N LEU A 373 13.33 24.09 12.25
CA LEU A 373 14.61 23.50 11.84
C LEU A 373 15.73 23.84 12.83
N THR A 374 15.83 25.09 13.30
CA THR A 374 16.80 25.50 14.32
C THR A 374 16.63 24.68 15.61
N ARG A 375 15.37 24.49 16.05
CA ARG A 375 15.07 23.67 17.24
C ARG A 375 15.37 22.19 17.01
N PHE A 376 15.12 21.66 15.82
CA PHE A 376 15.45 20.28 15.46
C PHE A 376 16.96 20.02 15.44
N ALA A 377 17.73 20.96 14.89
CA ALA A 377 19.19 20.91 14.97
C ALA A 377 19.66 20.96 16.43
N GLY A 378 19.08 21.86 17.25
CA GLY A 378 19.37 21.97 18.68
C GLY A 378 18.97 20.74 19.50
N SER A 379 18.04 19.91 19.02
CA SER A 379 17.68 18.65 19.67
C SER A 379 18.59 17.48 19.30
N GLY A 380 19.57 17.68 18.41
CA GLY A 380 20.41 16.61 17.86
C GLY A 380 19.69 15.75 16.83
N PHE A 381 18.76 16.34 16.07
CA PHE A 381 17.93 15.64 15.09
C PHE A 381 17.07 14.51 15.69
N ARG A 382 16.77 14.61 16.99
CA ARG A 382 15.92 13.65 17.71
C ARG A 382 14.49 13.74 17.19
N ARG A 383 13.90 12.58 16.91
CA ARG A 383 12.50 12.41 16.50
C ARG A 383 11.72 11.73 17.61
N VAL A 384 10.41 11.94 17.63
CA VAL A 384 9.51 11.12 18.46
C VAL A 384 9.47 9.69 17.93
N ASP A 385 9.06 8.76 18.78
CA ASP A 385 8.79 7.38 18.38
C ASP A 385 7.59 7.27 17.41
N ALA A 386 7.48 6.14 16.73
CA ALA A 386 6.47 5.90 15.71
C ALA A 386 5.03 5.92 16.26
N GLU A 387 4.82 5.45 17.50
CA GLU A 387 3.52 5.43 18.17
C GLU A 387 3.04 6.86 18.47
N THR A 388 3.90 7.67 19.09
CA THR A 388 3.63 9.09 19.35
C THR A 388 3.30 9.83 18.06
N ARG A 389 4.03 9.57 16.98
CA ARG A 389 3.70 10.15 15.67
C ARG A 389 2.35 9.69 15.16
N ALA A 390 2.06 8.39 15.19
CA ALA A 390 0.80 7.84 14.72
C ALA A 390 -0.39 8.48 15.45
N ALA A 391 -0.28 8.64 16.78
CA ALA A 391 -1.27 9.34 17.59
C ALA A 391 -1.44 10.81 17.16
N ARG A 392 -0.33 11.55 16.94
CA ARG A 392 -0.40 12.94 16.46
C ARG A 392 -1.02 13.04 15.06
N LEU A 393 -0.73 12.10 14.17
CA LEU A 393 -1.29 12.04 12.82
C LEU A 393 -2.79 11.74 12.83
N ALA A 394 -3.23 10.79 13.66
CA ALA A 394 -4.65 10.49 13.84
C ALA A 394 -5.42 11.73 14.33
N LEU A 395 -4.87 12.45 15.32
CA LEU A 395 -5.43 13.71 15.80
C LEU A 395 -5.46 14.79 14.72
N CYS A 396 -4.43 14.87 13.87
CA CYS A 396 -4.43 15.78 12.73
C CYS A 396 -5.48 15.39 11.69
N GLY A 397 -5.61 14.11 11.34
CA GLY A 397 -6.59 13.64 10.36
C GLY A 397 -8.04 13.87 10.81
N ALA A 398 -8.30 13.81 12.12
CA ALA A 398 -9.60 14.12 12.71
C ALA A 398 -9.84 15.62 12.98
N CYS A 399 -8.87 16.49 12.70
CA CYS A 399 -8.95 17.91 13.02
C CYS A 399 -9.70 18.70 11.94
N GLU A 400 -10.64 19.55 12.35
CA GLU A 400 -11.41 20.46 11.50
C GLU A 400 -10.49 21.38 10.65
N GLN A 401 -9.32 21.73 11.18
CA GLN A 401 -8.35 22.59 10.49
C GLN A 401 -7.43 21.84 9.51
N HIS A 402 -7.54 20.53 9.33
CA HIS A 402 -6.58 19.74 8.54
C HIS A 402 -7.07 19.43 7.13
N THR A 403 -6.57 20.10 6.09
CA THR A 403 -6.98 19.97 4.68
C THR A 403 -6.85 18.58 4.01
N GLY A 404 -6.50 17.52 4.74
CA GLY A 404 -6.07 16.24 4.16
C GLY A 404 -4.57 16.22 3.85
N VAL A 405 -3.98 17.38 3.59
CA VAL A 405 -2.55 17.53 3.23
C VAL A 405 -1.77 18.42 4.20
N ARG A 406 -2.38 19.50 4.69
CA ARG A 406 -1.76 20.50 5.59
C ARG A 406 -2.73 21.04 6.63
N CYS A 407 -2.21 21.57 7.72
CA CYS A 407 -3.03 22.26 8.73
C CYS A 407 -3.25 23.74 8.33
N ARG A 408 -4.50 24.21 8.25
CA ARG A 408 -4.84 25.63 7.96
C ARG A 408 -4.38 26.58 9.06
N ALA A 409 -4.43 26.16 10.32
CA ALA A 409 -4.06 27.01 11.46
C ALA A 409 -2.58 27.40 11.48
N CYS A 410 -1.67 26.49 11.07
CA CYS A 410 -0.23 26.78 11.05
C CYS A 410 0.42 26.70 9.68
N GLY A 411 -0.31 26.30 8.63
CA GLY A 411 0.22 26.08 7.29
C GLY A 411 1.27 24.95 7.22
N CYS A 412 1.59 24.32 8.35
CA CYS A 412 2.59 23.27 8.41
C CYS A 412 2.04 21.96 7.87
N PHE A 413 2.98 21.19 7.34
CA PHE A 413 2.77 19.87 6.81
C PHE A 413 2.78 18.91 7.99
N THR A 414 1.65 18.27 8.24
CA THR A 414 1.47 17.49 9.45
C THR A 414 2.32 16.23 9.44
N ALA A 415 2.61 15.65 8.27
CA ALA A 415 3.45 14.46 8.15
C ALA A 415 4.87 14.65 8.72
N GLN A 416 5.43 15.85 8.59
CA GLN A 416 6.78 16.23 9.03
C GLN A 416 6.74 16.78 10.45
N LYS A 417 5.80 17.69 10.72
CA LYS A 417 5.72 18.35 12.04
C LYS A 417 5.48 17.34 13.16
N THR A 418 4.75 16.26 12.88
CA THR A 418 4.45 15.21 13.87
C THR A 418 5.68 14.44 14.34
N TRP A 419 6.75 14.37 13.54
CA TRP A 419 8.02 13.76 13.92
C TRP A 419 8.85 14.60 14.90
N LEU A 420 8.60 15.91 14.97
CA LEU A 420 9.44 16.86 15.70
C LEU A 420 9.02 16.93 17.19
N PRO A 421 9.91 16.64 18.14
CA PRO A 421 9.52 16.55 19.55
C PRO A 421 9.22 17.91 20.20
N HIS A 422 9.90 18.96 19.74
CA HIS A 422 9.70 20.34 20.21
C HIS A 422 8.48 21.02 19.59
N GLU A 423 7.83 20.40 18.61
CA GLU A 423 6.65 20.98 17.98
C GLU A 423 5.39 20.73 18.80
N ARG A 424 4.45 21.67 18.67
CA ARG A 424 3.14 21.60 19.32
C ARG A 424 2.04 21.89 18.31
N CYS A 425 0.87 21.31 18.55
CA CYS A 425 -0.33 21.70 17.83
C CYS A 425 -0.68 23.15 18.23
N PRO A 426 -0.87 24.07 17.27
CA PRO A 426 -1.26 25.45 17.57
C PRO A 426 -2.64 25.54 18.28
N LEU A 427 -3.46 24.49 18.15
CA LEU A 427 -4.76 24.36 18.81
C LEU A 427 -4.68 23.57 20.13
N GLY A 428 -3.47 23.20 20.58
CA GLY A 428 -3.27 22.45 21.82
C GLY A 428 -3.71 20.98 21.79
N LYS A 429 -4.10 20.43 20.62
CA LYS A 429 -4.64 19.06 20.51
C LYS A 429 -3.60 17.93 20.65
N TRP A 430 -2.30 18.22 20.48
CA TRP A 430 -1.27 17.19 20.63
C TRP A 430 -0.97 16.96 22.12
N PRO A 431 -0.87 15.69 22.57
CA PRO A 431 -0.51 15.40 23.95
C PRO A 431 0.87 15.98 24.28
N ALA A 432 1.01 16.54 25.48
CA ALA A 432 2.30 16.97 25.98
C ALA A 432 3.22 15.74 26.13
N GLU A 433 4.43 15.82 25.58
CA GLU A 433 5.41 14.74 25.73
C GLU A 433 5.66 14.45 27.21
N LYS A 434 5.51 13.18 27.61
CA LYS A 434 6.03 12.72 28.89
C LYS A 434 7.55 12.85 28.81
N ARG A 435 8.15 13.82 29.52
CA ARG A 435 9.62 13.92 29.61
C ARG A 435 10.19 12.56 30.04
N PRO A 436 11.22 12.04 29.36
CA PRO A 436 11.92 10.84 29.80
C PRO A 436 12.35 11.02 31.26
N ALA A 437 12.30 9.95 32.06
CA ALA A 437 12.64 10.01 33.48
C ALA A 437 14.06 10.58 33.74
N ALA A 438 14.96 10.46 32.76
CA ALA A 438 16.33 10.99 32.81
C ALA A 438 16.43 12.53 32.80
N GLU A 439 15.40 13.26 32.36
CA GLU A 439 15.41 14.73 32.27
C GLU A 439 14.56 15.39 33.39
N ARG A 440 14.09 14.60 34.36
CA ARG A 440 13.43 15.09 35.58
C ARG A 440 14.47 15.26 36.69
N ARG A 441 15.40 16.20 36.52
CA ARG A 441 16.23 16.72 37.60
C ARG A 441 16.34 18.22 37.48
#